data_AF-A0A6P0GD96-F1
#
_entry.id   AF-A0A6P0GD96-F1
#
_cell.length_a   1.000
_cell.length_b   1.000
_cell.length_c   1.000
_cell.angle_alpha   90.00
_cell.angle_beta   90.00
_cell.angle_gamma   90.00
#
_symmetry.space_group_name_H-M   'P 1'
#
loop_
_entity.id
_entity.type
_entity.pdbx_description
1 polymer ?
#
loop_
_entity_poly.entity_id
_entity_poly.type
_entity_poly.pdbx_seq_one_letter_code
_entity_poly.pdbx_strand_id
1 'polypeptide(L)'
;MRRRSVLRASACAGAAAVVGNAFIGKPAMAWFHGLTAPRWQLPMPAFLGVGALYYGIVGYVLARTIDRRDARSTAWGLAVLMGNEAWNGVFFGRRSARAGFVGLCAFMVPLVALQWSVAGDARSRNALAPYTAYVLLYDLPWTYRLWRLNPTPARGHRPAPRA
;
A
#
# COMPACT_ATOMS: atom_id res chain seq x y z
N MET A 1 14.19 -13.30 -18.55
CA MET A 1 12.75 -13.20 -18.18
C MET A 1 11.90 -13.92 -19.21
N ARG A 2 11.34 -15.07 -18.85
CA ARG A 2 10.31 -15.72 -19.68
C ARG A 2 9.05 -14.86 -19.77
N ARG A 3 8.54 -14.67 -20.99
CA ARG A 3 7.33 -13.89 -21.32
C ARG A 3 6.10 -14.30 -20.49
N ARG A 4 5.96 -15.60 -20.17
CA ARG A 4 4.86 -16.15 -19.35
C ARG A 4 4.90 -15.71 -17.88
N SER A 5 6.07 -15.54 -17.29
CA SER A 5 6.21 -15.11 -15.88
C SER A 5 5.88 -13.63 -15.72
N VAL A 6 6.30 -12.81 -16.70
CA VAL A 6 5.94 -11.39 -16.77
C VAL A 6 4.43 -11.24 -16.96
N LEU A 7 3.84 -11.97 -17.92
CA LEU A 7 2.39 -11.93 -18.16
C LEU A 7 1.57 -12.34 -16.93
N ARG A 8 1.97 -13.38 -16.19
CA ARG A 8 1.28 -13.80 -14.96
C ARG A 8 1.42 -12.80 -13.83
N ALA A 9 2.62 -12.28 -13.60
CA ALA A 9 2.87 -11.28 -12.57
C ALA A 9 2.12 -9.97 -12.87
N SER A 10 2.18 -9.50 -14.12
CA SER A 10 1.45 -8.32 -14.59
C SER A 10 -0.07 -8.53 -14.58
N ALA A 11 -0.56 -9.72 -14.90
CA ALA A 11 -1.99 -10.04 -14.81
C ALA A 11 -2.47 -10.09 -13.36
N CYS A 12 -1.70 -10.68 -12.43
CA CYS A 12 -2.03 -10.66 -11.01
C CYS A 12 -2.00 -9.24 -10.44
N ALA A 13 -0.96 -8.47 -10.75
CA ALA A 13 -0.84 -7.08 -10.33
C ALA A 13 -1.95 -6.20 -10.92
N GLY A 14 -2.29 -6.39 -12.20
CA GLY A 14 -3.38 -5.68 -12.87
C GLY A 14 -4.75 -6.08 -12.33
N ALA A 15 -5.00 -7.37 -12.09
CA ALA A 15 -6.25 -7.84 -11.50
C ALA A 15 -6.42 -7.33 -10.06
N ALA A 16 -5.36 -7.35 -9.25
CA ALA A 16 -5.33 -6.74 -7.93
C ALA A 16 -5.65 -5.24 -8.03
N ALA A 17 -4.95 -4.49 -8.89
CA ALA A 17 -5.21 -3.07 -9.10
C ALA A 17 -6.67 -2.78 -9.52
N VAL A 18 -7.26 -3.59 -10.40
CA VAL A 18 -8.65 -3.43 -10.83
C VAL A 18 -9.62 -3.74 -9.70
N VAL A 19 -9.39 -4.81 -8.93
CA VAL A 19 -10.24 -5.19 -7.79
C VAL A 19 -10.12 -4.15 -6.68
N GLY A 20 -8.90 -3.78 -6.27
CA GLY A 20 -8.63 -2.75 -5.27
C GLY A 20 -9.25 -1.41 -5.65
N ASN A 21 -9.14 -0.98 -6.92
CA ASN A 21 -9.75 0.25 -7.40
C ASN A 21 -11.28 0.16 -7.55
N ALA A 22 -11.83 -1.01 -7.86
CA ALA A 22 -13.28 -1.24 -7.85
C ALA A 22 -13.87 -1.19 -6.43
N PHE A 23 -13.09 -1.52 -5.40
CA PHE A 23 -13.47 -1.34 -3.99
C PHE A 23 -13.48 0.13 -3.55
N ILE A 24 -12.79 1.02 -4.27
CA ILE A 24 -12.83 2.48 -4.05
C ILE A 24 -14.10 3.04 -4.69
N GLY A 25 -15.25 2.74 -4.07
CA GLY A 25 -16.52 3.28 -4.50
C GLY A 25 -16.65 4.78 -4.23
N LYS A 26 -17.58 5.45 -4.94
CA LYS A 26 -18.01 6.84 -4.67
C LYS A 26 -18.25 7.15 -3.17
N PRO A 27 -18.80 6.24 -2.34
CA PRO A 27 -19.00 6.52 -0.90
C PRO A 27 -17.69 6.60 -0.12
N ALA A 28 -16.67 5.85 -0.53
CA ALA A 28 -15.34 5.86 0.07
C ALA A 28 -14.61 7.17 -0.24
N MET A 29 -14.74 7.65 -1.49
CA MET A 29 -14.24 8.97 -1.89
C MET A 29 -14.95 10.11 -1.17
N ALA A 30 -16.28 10.04 -0.98
CA ALA A 30 -17.02 11.06 -0.22
C ALA A 30 -16.55 11.14 1.24
N TRP A 31 -16.31 9.99 1.89
CA TRP A 31 -15.70 9.95 3.22
C TRP A 31 -14.27 10.52 3.21
N PHE A 32 -13.46 10.19 2.20
CA PHE A 32 -12.09 10.68 2.08
C PHE A 32 -12.02 12.20 1.86
N HIS A 33 -12.93 12.75 1.04
CA HIS A 33 -13.08 14.20 0.87
C HIS A 33 -13.58 14.91 2.13
N GLY A 34 -14.30 14.20 3.01
CA GLY A 34 -14.74 14.73 4.30
C GLY A 34 -13.66 14.70 5.40
N LEU A 35 -12.53 14.04 5.19
CA LEU A 35 -11.41 14.04 6.14
C LEU A 35 -10.62 15.33 6.03
N THR A 36 -10.15 15.82 7.17
CA THR A 36 -9.21 16.94 7.20
C THR A 36 -7.86 16.45 6.67
N ALA A 37 -7.63 16.64 5.38
CA ALA A 37 -6.38 16.25 4.75
C ALA A 37 -5.29 17.31 4.93
N PRO A 38 -4.02 16.90 5.05
CA PRO A 38 -2.91 17.84 5.09
C PRO A 38 -2.79 18.58 3.74
N ARG A 39 -2.41 19.87 3.79
CA ARG A 39 -2.25 20.76 2.62
C ARG A 39 -1.25 20.26 1.56
N TRP A 40 -0.43 19.26 1.91
CA TRP A 40 0.60 18.63 1.08
C TRP A 40 0.16 17.26 0.54
N GLN A 41 -1.12 16.92 0.65
CA GLN A 41 -1.67 15.70 0.10
C GLN A 41 -1.50 15.71 -1.42
N LEU A 42 -0.87 14.65 -1.95
CA LEU A 42 -0.75 14.50 -3.40
C LEU A 42 -2.15 14.42 -4.04
N PRO A 43 -2.35 15.07 -5.20
CA PRO A 43 -3.61 14.99 -5.92
C PRO A 43 -3.89 13.54 -6.35
N MET A 44 -5.16 13.13 -6.34
CA MET A 44 -5.61 11.78 -6.72
C MET A 44 -4.93 11.18 -7.96
N PRO A 45 -4.79 11.88 -9.10
CA PRO A 45 -4.10 11.32 -10.27
C PRO A 45 -2.64 10.96 -10.01
N ALA A 46 -1.95 11.70 -9.14
CA ALA A 46 -0.58 11.39 -8.80
C ALA A 46 -0.49 10.18 -7.86
N PHE A 47 -1.45 10.01 -6.95
CA PHE A 47 -1.59 8.78 -6.16
C PHE A 47 -1.83 7.55 -7.07
N LEU A 48 -2.68 7.72 -8.10
CA LEU A 48 -2.92 6.69 -9.11
C LEU A 48 -1.64 6.36 -9.90
N GLY A 49 -0.87 7.38 -10.27
CA GLY A 49 0.41 7.22 -10.98
C GLY A 49 1.44 6.45 -10.15
N VAL A 50 1.56 6.75 -8.86
CA VAL A 50 2.44 6.02 -7.93
C VAL A 50 1.97 4.57 -7.78
N GLY A 51 0.66 4.33 -7.66
CA GLY A 51 0.09 2.98 -7.61
C GLY A 51 0.42 2.18 -8.89
N ALA A 52 0.23 2.78 -10.07
CA ALA A 52 0.57 2.14 -11.34
C ALA A 52 2.07 1.82 -11.45
N LEU A 53 2.94 2.75 -11.02
CA LEU A 53 4.38 2.56 -10.99
C LEU A 53 4.77 1.44 -10.02
N TYR A 54 4.16 1.40 -8.84
CA TYR A 54 4.32 0.33 -7.85
C TYR A 54 3.98 -1.05 -8.44
N TYR A 55 2.81 -1.18 -9.08
CA TYR A 55 2.42 -2.45 -9.70
C TYR A 55 3.38 -2.87 -10.82
N GLY A 56 3.90 -1.90 -11.58
CA GLY A 56 4.96 -2.15 -12.56
C GLY A 56 6.25 -2.67 -11.93
N ILE A 57 6.71 -2.04 -10.85
CA ILE A 57 7.93 -2.41 -10.12
C ILE A 57 7.78 -3.79 -9.46
N VAL A 58 6.70 -4.01 -8.69
CA VAL A 58 6.46 -5.29 -8.01
C VAL A 58 6.22 -6.40 -9.02
N GLY A 59 5.46 -6.14 -10.08
CA GLY A 59 5.26 -7.10 -11.17
C GLY A 59 6.59 -7.48 -11.85
N TYR A 60 7.47 -6.51 -12.08
CA TYR A 60 8.81 -6.75 -12.63
C TYR A 60 9.68 -7.60 -11.70
N VAL A 61 9.74 -7.25 -10.41
CA VAL A 61 10.51 -8.00 -9.40
C VAL A 61 9.96 -9.41 -9.26
N LEU A 62 8.64 -9.59 -9.18
CA LEU A 62 8.00 -10.89 -9.08
C LEU A 62 8.28 -11.76 -10.32
N ALA A 63 8.22 -11.19 -11.53
CA ALA A 63 8.57 -11.91 -12.74
C ALA A 63 10.04 -12.38 -12.73
N ARG A 64 10.94 -11.57 -12.15
CA ARG A 64 12.36 -11.88 -12.00
C ARG A 64 12.62 -13.00 -11.00
N THR A 65 11.98 -12.95 -9.84
CA THR A 65 12.15 -13.97 -8.79
C THR A 65 11.61 -15.32 -9.25
N ILE A 66 10.49 -15.33 -9.99
CA ILE A 66 9.94 -16.53 -10.63
C ILE A 66 10.92 -17.10 -11.67
N ASP A 67 11.50 -16.25 -12.53
CA ASP A 67 12.48 -16.68 -13.56
C ASP A 67 13.73 -17.30 -12.92
N ARG A 68 14.14 -16.78 -11.75
CA ARG A 68 15.27 -17.29 -10.95
C ARG A 68 14.92 -18.51 -10.09
N ARG A 69 13.66 -18.97 -10.09
CA ARG A 69 13.13 -20.02 -9.19
C ARG A 69 13.36 -19.74 -7.69
N ASP A 70 13.41 -18.47 -7.32
CA ASP A 70 13.54 -18.08 -5.91
C ASP A 70 12.14 -18.04 -5.27
N ALA A 71 11.78 -19.16 -4.63
CA ALA A 71 10.49 -19.33 -3.98
C ALA A 71 10.29 -18.35 -2.81
N ARG A 72 11.36 -18.00 -2.08
CA ARG A 72 11.28 -17.09 -0.92
C ARG A 72 10.95 -15.67 -1.38
N SER A 73 11.71 -15.14 -2.35
CA SER A 73 11.46 -13.80 -2.88
C SER A 73 10.11 -13.70 -3.62
N THR A 74 9.69 -14.78 -4.26
CA THR A 74 8.37 -14.85 -4.91
C THR A 74 7.23 -14.85 -3.88
N ALA A 75 7.36 -15.59 -2.78
CA ALA A 75 6.38 -15.58 -1.69
C ALA A 75 6.26 -14.18 -1.06
N TRP A 76 7.39 -13.50 -0.82
CA TRP A 76 7.39 -12.12 -0.34
C TRP A 76 6.76 -11.14 -1.34
N GLY A 77 7.03 -11.30 -2.64
CA GLY A 77 6.40 -10.47 -3.68
C GLY A 77 4.88 -10.62 -3.73
N LEU A 78 4.39 -11.86 -3.57
CA LEU A 78 2.96 -12.14 -3.43
C LEU A 78 2.39 -11.57 -2.12
N ALA A 79 3.11 -11.69 -1.00
CA ALA A 79 2.70 -11.13 0.28
C ALA A 79 2.59 -9.60 0.24
N VAL A 80 3.49 -8.93 -0.48
CA VAL A 80 3.42 -7.48 -0.75
C VAL A 80 2.17 -7.15 -1.57
N LEU A 81 1.90 -7.87 -2.65
CA LEU A 81 0.67 -7.69 -3.45
C LEU A 81 -0.61 -7.88 -2.61
N MET A 82 -0.72 -8.99 -1.87
CA MET A 82 -1.87 -9.26 -1.01
C MET A 82 -1.99 -8.25 0.14
N GLY A 83 -0.86 -7.81 0.70
CA GLY A 83 -0.82 -6.79 1.75
C GLY A 83 -1.32 -5.43 1.27
N ASN A 84 -1.04 -5.07 0.01
CA ASN A 84 -1.55 -3.85 -0.60
C ASN A 84 -3.09 -3.89 -0.74
N GLU A 85 -3.62 -5.01 -1.23
CA GLU A 85 -5.07 -5.21 -1.34
C GLU A 85 -5.77 -5.25 0.02
N ALA A 86 -5.18 -5.95 0.98
CA ALA A 86 -5.69 -5.98 2.36
C ALA A 86 -5.69 -4.58 2.98
N TRP A 87 -4.65 -3.78 2.72
CA TRP A 87 -4.60 -2.39 3.17
C TRP A 87 -5.69 -1.54 2.54
N ASN A 88 -5.90 -1.61 1.22
CA ASN A 88 -6.99 -0.91 0.54
C ASN A 88 -8.35 -1.31 1.14
N GLY A 89 -8.61 -2.62 1.27
CA GLY A 89 -9.84 -3.13 1.85
C GLY A 89 -10.07 -2.67 3.29
N VAL A 90 -9.04 -2.67 4.13
CA VAL A 90 -9.13 -2.22 5.53
C VAL A 90 -9.31 -0.69 5.60
N PHE A 91 -8.60 0.07 4.79
CA PHE A 91 -8.65 1.53 4.80
C PHE A 91 -10.03 2.05 4.37
N PHE A 92 -10.52 1.58 3.22
CA PHE A 92 -11.82 1.98 2.68
C PHE A 92 -12.99 1.30 3.41
N GLY A 93 -12.83 0.04 3.82
CA GLY A 93 -13.85 -0.73 4.52
C GLY A 93 -14.08 -0.24 5.95
N ARG A 94 -13.02 0.07 6.72
CA ARG A 94 -13.16 0.58 8.08
C ARG A 94 -13.33 2.10 8.17
N ARG A 95 -13.20 2.83 7.05
CA ARG A 95 -13.32 4.31 7.00
C ARG A 95 -12.62 4.98 8.19
N SER A 96 -11.37 4.59 8.44
CA SER A 96 -10.61 5.05 9.59
C SER A 96 -9.15 5.32 9.24
N ALA A 97 -8.70 6.55 9.46
CA ALA A 97 -7.31 6.96 9.29
C ALA A 97 -6.35 6.10 10.13
N ARG A 98 -6.77 5.68 11.34
CA ARG A 98 -5.99 4.79 12.21
C ARG A 98 -5.82 3.40 11.60
N ALA A 99 -6.88 2.86 10.99
CA ALA A 99 -6.81 1.56 10.31
C ALA A 99 -5.88 1.63 9.08
N GLY A 100 -5.87 2.77 8.38
CA GLY A 100 -4.92 3.07 7.30
C GLY A 100 -3.47 3.07 7.76
N PHE A 101 -3.17 3.75 8.87
CA PHE A 101 -1.82 3.77 9.43
C PHE A 101 -1.35 2.39 9.89
N VAL A 102 -2.20 1.66 10.64
CA VAL A 102 -1.87 0.30 11.10
C VAL A 102 -1.67 -0.65 9.93
N GLY A 103 -2.53 -0.56 8.91
CA GLY A 103 -2.40 -1.38 7.72
C GLY A 103 -1.17 -1.02 6.88
N LEU A 104 -0.77 0.27 6.82
CA LEU A 104 0.49 0.69 6.19
C LEU A 104 1.69 0.10 6.93
N CYS A 105 1.72 0.19 8.26
CA CYS A 105 2.76 -0.44 9.08
C CYS A 105 2.83 -1.96 8.84
N ALA A 106 1.68 -2.63 8.74
CA ALA A 106 1.61 -4.05 8.43
C ALA A 106 2.11 -4.37 7.01
N PHE A 107 1.82 -3.51 6.02
CA PHE A 107 2.31 -3.62 4.64
C PHE A 107 3.82 -3.35 4.51
N MET A 108 4.37 -2.51 5.39
CA MET A 108 5.79 -2.20 5.41
C MET A 108 6.65 -3.42 5.76
N VAL A 109 6.14 -4.34 6.60
CA VAL A 109 6.85 -5.56 6.99
C VAL A 109 7.19 -6.46 5.78
N PRO A 110 6.22 -6.94 4.97
CA PRO A 110 6.53 -7.74 3.79
C PRO A 110 7.31 -6.93 2.73
N LEU A 111 7.14 -5.60 2.65
CA LEU A 111 7.92 -4.77 1.73
C LEU A 111 9.42 -4.75 2.07
N VAL A 112 9.77 -4.51 3.33
CA VAL A 112 11.16 -4.54 3.79
C VAL A 112 11.73 -5.96 3.73
N ALA A 113 10.92 -6.97 4.08
CA ALA A 113 11.32 -8.37 3.94
C ALA A 113 11.59 -8.75 2.49
N LEU A 114 10.78 -8.27 1.54
CA LEU A 114 11.02 -8.43 0.10
C LEU A 114 12.33 -7.75 -0.30
N GLN A 115 12.55 -6.49 0.11
CA GLN A 115 13.77 -5.73 -0.17
C GLN A 115 15.03 -6.48 0.30
N TRP A 116 14.97 -7.09 1.49
CA TRP A 116 16.05 -7.91 2.03
C TRP A 116 16.20 -9.23 1.29
N SER A 117 15.09 -9.89 0.94
CA SER A 117 15.11 -11.15 0.19
C SER A 117 15.72 -10.97 -1.21
N VAL A 118 15.46 -9.84 -1.87
CA VAL A 118 16.05 -9.50 -3.17
C VAL A 118 17.40 -8.79 -3.07
N ALA A 119 18.00 -8.68 -1.88
CA ALA A 119 19.28 -8.00 -1.69
C ALA A 119 20.42 -8.64 -2.51
N GLY A 120 20.33 -9.95 -2.80
CA GLY A 120 21.24 -10.67 -3.68
C GLY A 120 21.07 -10.38 -5.19
N ASP A 121 20.04 -9.63 -5.59
CA ASP A 121 19.78 -9.25 -6.99
C ASP A 121 19.70 -7.73 -7.12
N ALA A 122 20.85 -7.12 -7.41
CA ALA A 122 21.00 -5.66 -7.50
C ALA A 122 19.96 -4.98 -8.39
N ARG A 123 19.49 -5.63 -9.46
CA ARG A 123 18.45 -5.07 -10.33
C ARG A 123 17.07 -5.03 -9.66
N SER A 124 16.68 -6.10 -8.97
CA SER A 124 15.43 -6.14 -8.22
C SER A 124 15.46 -5.17 -7.04
N ARG A 125 16.58 -5.17 -6.30
CA ARG A 125 16.82 -4.23 -5.20
C ARG A 125 16.74 -2.77 -5.65
N ASN A 126 17.40 -2.41 -6.75
CA ASN A 126 17.42 -1.03 -7.25
C ASN A 126 16.09 -0.61 -7.87
N ALA A 127 15.31 -1.55 -8.42
CA ALA A 127 13.97 -1.25 -8.89
C ALA A 127 13.00 -0.97 -7.73
N LEU A 128 13.16 -1.69 -6.61
CA LEU A 128 12.25 -1.62 -5.46
C LEU A 128 12.66 -0.53 -4.45
N ALA A 129 13.95 -0.18 -4.37
CA ALA A 129 14.48 0.85 -3.46
C ALA A 129 13.81 2.24 -3.58
N PRO A 130 13.55 2.80 -4.79
CA PRO A 130 12.85 4.07 -4.94
C PRO A 130 11.44 4.02 -4.34
N TYR A 131 10.75 2.89 -4.54
CA TYR A 131 9.41 2.69 -3.98
C TYR A 131 9.46 2.54 -2.45
N THR A 132 10.40 1.76 -1.91
CA THR A 132 10.58 1.66 -0.45
C THR A 132 10.92 3.02 0.17
N ALA A 133 11.78 3.81 -0.47
CA ALA A 133 12.10 5.16 -0.03
C ALA A 133 10.87 6.07 -0.06
N TYR A 134 10.05 6.00 -1.12
CA TYR A 134 8.79 6.73 -1.19
C TYR A 134 7.83 6.37 -0.05
N VAL A 135 7.64 5.08 0.23
CA VAL A 135 6.74 4.62 1.32
C VAL A 135 7.23 5.11 2.69
N LEU A 136 8.54 5.04 2.93
CA LEU A 136 9.12 5.47 4.21
C LEU A 136 9.14 6.99 4.38
N LEU A 137 9.50 7.73 3.34
CA LEU A 137 9.70 9.18 3.41
C LEU A 137 8.41 9.97 3.17
N TYR A 138 7.45 9.42 2.42
CA TYR A 138 6.21 10.11 2.07
C TYR A 138 4.98 9.45 2.72
N ASP A 139 4.72 8.16 2.46
CA ASP A 139 3.46 7.53 2.93
C ASP A 139 3.38 7.45 4.45
N LEU A 140 4.50 7.20 5.12
CA LEU A 140 4.56 7.08 6.57
C LEU A 140 4.27 8.41 7.31
N PRO A 141 4.95 9.53 7.01
CA PRO A 141 4.58 10.83 7.59
C PRO A 141 3.20 11.30 7.12
N TRP A 142 2.78 10.99 5.89
CA TRP A 142 1.45 11.34 5.40
C TRP A 142 0.33 10.63 6.18
N THR A 143 0.40 9.30 6.31
CA THR A 143 -0.59 8.53 7.09
C THR A 143 -0.56 8.89 8.58
N TYR A 144 0.62 9.13 9.15
CA TYR A 144 0.75 9.61 10.53
C TYR A 144 0.07 10.98 10.72
N ARG A 145 0.29 11.92 9.79
CA ARG A 145 -0.36 13.24 9.82
C ARG A 145 -1.86 13.13 9.63
N LEU A 146 -2.32 12.26 8.73
CA LEU A 146 -3.75 11.99 8.50
C LEU A 146 -4.42 11.44 9.76
N TRP A 147 -3.76 10.53 10.48
CA TRP A 147 -4.21 10.01 11.76
C TRP A 147 -4.24 11.09 12.85
N ARG A 148 -3.21 11.93 12.95
CA ARG A 148 -3.14 13.07 13.88
C ARG A 148 -4.24 14.11 13.65
N LEU A 149 -4.61 14.36 12.40
CA LEU A 149 -5.65 15.33 12.02
C LEU A 149 -7.07 14.76 12.16
N ASN A 150 -7.22 13.44 12.11
CA ASN A 150 -8.50 12.75 12.26
C ASN A 150 -8.41 11.74 13.40
N PRO A 151 -8.20 12.20 14.65
CA PRO A 151 -8.27 11.33 15.80
C PRO A 151 -9.70 10.77 15.85
N THR A 152 -9.83 9.45 15.83
CA THR A 152 -11.11 8.78 16.12
C THR A 152 -11.63 9.39 17.42
N PRO A 153 -12.90 9.86 17.50
CA PRO A 153 -13.41 10.40 18.75
C PRO A 153 -13.18 9.34 19.81
N ALA A 154 -12.33 9.66 20.77
CA ALA A 154 -12.19 8.84 21.95
C ALA A 154 -13.60 8.77 22.53
N ARG A 155 -14.21 7.59 22.53
CA ARG A 155 -15.34 7.31 23.40
C ARG A 155 -14.85 7.60 24.82
N GLY A 156 -15.18 8.78 25.31
CA GLY A 156 -14.55 9.34 26.49
C GLY A 156 -15.00 10.75 26.81
N HIS A 157 -16.23 11.12 26.44
CA HIS A 157 -16.92 12.21 27.12
C HIS A 157 -18.22 11.65 27.70
N ARG A 158 -18.09 11.00 28.85
CA ARG A 158 -19.21 10.95 29.80
C ARG A 158 -19.18 12.31 30.50
N PRO A 159 -20.10 13.25 30.24
CA PRO A 159 -20.28 14.34 31.17
C PRO A 159 -20.72 13.72 32.49
N ALA A 160 -19.98 13.99 33.57
CA ALA A 160 -20.43 13.66 34.91
C ALA A 160 -21.78 14.37 35.13
N PRO A 161 -22.83 13.67 35.59
CA PRO A 161 -24.05 14.35 35.97
C PRO A 161 -23.72 15.28 37.14
N ARG A 162 -23.97 16.57 36.96
CA ARG A 162 -24.02 17.51 38.09
C ARG A 162 -25.24 17.12 38.93
N ALA A 163 -25.00 16.64 40.14
CA ALA A 163 -25.95 16.59 41.24
C ALA A 163 -25.21 17.01 42.50
#